data_AF-A0A2H9LXC2-F1
#
_entry.id   AF-A0A2H9LXC2-F1
#
_cell.length_a   1.000
_cell.length_b   1.000
_cell.length_c   1.000
_cell.angle_alpha   90.00
_cell.angle_beta   90.00
_cell.angle_gamma   90.00
#
_symmetry.space_group_name_H-M   'P 1'
#
loop_
_entity.id
_entity.type
_entity.pdbx_description
1 polymer ?
#
loop_
_entity_poly.entity_id
_entity_poly.type
_entity_poly.pdbx_seq_one_letter_code
_entity_poly.pdbx_strand_id
1 'polypeptide(L)' 'TVLKEGLDYAVNITTGVEYDSSLSGAGLSEGISWKKVKGKYATIHGDYSILFPLLYTYLSANLK' A
#
# COMPACT_ATOMS: atom_id res chain seq x y z
N THR A 1 -10.12 2.87 15.32
CA THR A 1 -9.24 4.00 15.67
C THR A 1 -8.21 4.17 14.57
N VAL A 2 -8.36 5.19 13.72
CA VAL A 2 -7.29 5.59 12.80
C VAL A 2 -6.07 5.93 13.66
N LEU A 3 -4.90 5.39 13.33
CA LEU A 3 -3.64 5.70 14.01
C LEU A 3 -3.55 7.23 14.13
N LYS A 4 -3.49 7.75 15.37
CA LYS A 4 -3.70 9.19 15.67
C LYS A 4 -2.77 10.13 14.89
N GLU A 5 -1.65 9.61 14.38
CA GLU A 5 -0.62 10.39 13.68
C GLU A 5 -0.41 9.98 12.21
N GLY A 6 -1.22 9.06 11.69
CA GLY A 6 -1.07 8.50 10.35
C GLY A 6 0.17 7.58 10.21
N LEU A 7 0.24 6.83 9.12
CA LEU A 7 1.36 5.94 8.81
C LEU A 7 2.51 6.70 8.15
N ASP A 8 3.73 6.55 8.66
CA ASP A 8 4.95 7.07 8.02
C ASP A 8 5.32 6.30 6.74
N TYR A 9 4.95 5.02 6.68
CA TYR A 9 5.17 4.15 5.51
C TYR A 9 3.93 3.32 5.24
N ALA A 10 3.48 3.30 3.98
CA ALA A 10 2.34 2.50 3.56
C ALA A 10 2.57 1.88 2.17
N VAL A 11 2.43 0.56 2.05
CA VAL A 11 2.45 -0.14 0.76
C VAL A 11 1.10 -0.82 0.58
N ASN A 12 0.39 -0.47 -0.49
CA ASN A 12 -0.89 -1.07 -0.85
C ASN A 12 -0.68 -1.98 -2.06
N ILE A 13 -1.06 -3.25 -1.94
CA ILE A 13 -1.05 -4.22 -3.02
C ILE A 13 -2.50 -4.53 -3.34
N THR A 14 -2.96 -4.17 -4.53
CA THR A 14 -4.36 -4.33 -4.92
C THR A 14 -4.48 -4.82 -6.35
N THR A 15 -5.47 -5.65 -6.61
CA THR A 15 -5.93 -5.97 -7.98
C THR A 15 -6.99 -4.98 -8.47
N GLY A 16 -7.50 -4.14 -7.58
CA GLY A 16 -8.49 -3.12 -7.88
C GLY A 16 -7.92 -2.01 -8.75
N VAL A 17 -8.75 -1.52 -9.67
CA VAL A 17 -8.49 -0.33 -10.48
C VAL A 17 -9.20 0.86 -9.88
N GLU A 18 -8.60 2.04 -9.96
CA GLU A 18 -9.14 3.30 -9.38
C GLU A 18 -10.48 3.73 -10.01
N TYR A 19 -10.85 3.17 -11.16
CA TYR A 19 -12.11 3.45 -11.86
C TYR A 19 -13.33 2.75 -11.25
N ASP A 20 -13.11 1.63 -10.55
CA ASP A 20 -14.15 1.02 -9.74
C ASP A 20 -14.11 1.77 -8.42
N SER A 21 -15.10 2.63 -8.15
CA SER A 21 -15.20 3.53 -6.97
C SER A 21 -15.26 2.81 -5.61
N SER A 22 -14.68 1.62 -5.54
CA SER A 22 -14.48 0.76 -4.39
C SER A 22 -13.28 1.21 -3.57
N LEU A 23 -13.43 1.14 -2.26
CA LEU A 23 -12.38 1.39 -1.27
C LEU A 23 -11.16 0.47 -1.43
N SER A 24 -11.35 -0.72 -2.03
CA SER A 24 -10.27 -1.67 -2.30
C SER A 24 -9.39 -1.27 -3.49
N GLY A 25 -9.92 -0.46 -4.41
CA GLY A 25 -9.20 0.10 -5.55
C GLY A 25 -8.69 1.52 -5.31
N ALA A 26 -9.10 2.17 -4.21
CA ALA A 26 -8.67 3.51 -3.88
C ALA A 26 -7.15 3.55 -3.67
N GLY A 27 -6.47 4.33 -4.51
CA GLY A 27 -5.05 4.59 -4.37
C GLY A 27 -4.74 5.20 -3.00
N LEU A 28 -3.55 4.92 -2.45
CA LEU A 28 -3.08 5.48 -1.18
C LEU A 28 -3.11 7.03 -1.14
N SER A 29 -3.19 7.69 -2.29
CA SER A 29 -3.48 9.12 -2.44
C SER A 29 -4.75 9.56 -1.69
N GLU A 30 -5.80 8.73 -1.68
CA GLU A 30 -7.02 9.01 -0.90
C GLU A 30 -6.74 8.85 0.60
N GLY A 31 -5.92 7.87 1.01
CA GLY A 31 -5.47 7.74 2.40
C GLY A 31 -4.80 8.98 2.97
N ILE A 32 -4.18 9.82 2.13
CA ILE A 32 -3.51 11.06 2.54
C ILE A 32 -4.53 12.17 2.82
N SER A 33 -5.57 12.32 2.00
CA SER A 33 -6.59 13.37 2.22
C SER A 33 -7.34 13.16 3.54
N TRP A 34 -7.45 11.92 3.98
CA TRP A 34 -8.05 11.54 5.27
C TRP A 34 -7.04 11.47 6.42
N LYS A 35 -5.78 11.91 6.21
CA LYS A 35 -4.68 11.85 7.19
C LYS A 35 -4.39 10.46 7.75
N LYS A 36 -4.70 9.39 6.98
CA LYS A 36 -4.36 8.00 7.35
C LYS A 36 -2.90 7.67 7.02
N VAL A 37 -2.33 8.34 6.02
CA VAL A 37 -0.94 8.19 5.59
C VAL A 37 -0.27 9.57 5.56
N LYS A 38 0.94 9.66 6.11
CA LYS A 38 1.69 10.92 6.27
C LYS A 38 2.98 10.93 5.47
N GLY A 39 3.63 9.77 5.32
CA GLY A 39 4.97 9.68 4.76
C GLY A 39 5.02 8.99 3.39
N LYS A 40 5.98 8.07 3.21
CA LYS A 40 6.23 7.43 1.92
C LYS A 40 5.19 6.36 1.64
N TYR A 41 4.64 6.38 0.44
CA TYR A 41 3.61 5.42 0.06
C TYR A 41 3.84 4.88 -1.35
N ALA A 42 3.41 3.64 -1.56
CA ALA A 42 3.45 2.99 -2.87
C ALA A 42 2.20 2.14 -3.07
N THR A 43 1.49 2.36 -4.19
CA THR A 43 0.39 1.50 -4.63
C THR A 43 0.92 0.61 -5.74
N ILE A 44 0.81 -0.70 -5.57
CA ILE A 44 1.25 -1.72 -6.54
C ILE A 44 0.00 -2.45 -7.03
N HIS A 45 -0.22 -2.42 -8.33
CA HIS A 45 -1.31 -3.15 -8.96
C HIS A 45 -0.87 -4.57 -9.32
N GLY A 46 -1.52 -5.58 -8.76
CA GLY A 46 -1.26 -6.98 -9.07
C GLY A 46 -1.69 -7.94 -7.95
N ASP A 47 -1.57 -9.24 -8.23
CA ASP A 47 -1.99 -10.27 -7.29
C ASP A 47 -1.02 -10.40 -6.11
N TYR A 48 -1.57 -10.38 -4.91
CA TYR A 48 -0.80 -10.49 -3.67
C TYR A 48 0.01 -11.79 -3.60
N SER A 49 -0.55 -12.90 -4.08
CA SER A 49 0.07 -14.23 -3.98
C SER A 49 1.38 -14.33 -4.77
N ILE A 50 1.55 -13.48 -5.77
CA ILE A 50 2.76 -13.42 -6.61
C ILE A 50 3.71 -12.34 -6.09
N LEU A 51 3.18 -11.15 -5.80
CA LEU A 51 4.01 -10.00 -5.44
C LEU A 51 4.62 -10.14 -4.05
N PHE A 52 3.90 -10.74 -3.09
CA PHE A 52 4.37 -10.84 -1.71
C PHE A 52 5.61 -11.73 -1.56
N PRO A 53 5.69 -12.95 -2.14
CA PRO A 53 6.92 -13.74 -2.13
C PRO A 53 8.12 -13.01 -2.76
N LEU A 54 7.92 -12.30 -3.88
CA LEU A 54 8.99 -11.55 -4.54
C LEU A 54 9.53 -10.41 -3.65
N LEU A 55 8.63 -9.61 -3.08
CA LEU A 55 8.99 -8.56 -2.13
C LEU A 55 9.77 -9.12 -0.94
N TYR A 56 9.29 -10.23 -0.36
CA TYR A 56 9.93 -10.86 0.78
C TYR A 56 11.33 -11.38 0.45
N THR A 57 11.50 -12.06 -0.69
CA THR A 57 12.82 -12.57 -1.12
C THR A 57 13.83 -11.45 -1.33
N TYR A 58 13.42 -10.35 -1.99
CA TYR A 58 14.28 -9.19 -2.20
C TYR A 58 14.66 -8.53 -0.86
N LEU A 59 13.70 -8.31 0.03
CA LEU A 59 13.95 -7.71 1.34
C LEU A 59 14.87 -8.58 2.19
N SER A 60 14.61 -9.88 2.26
CA SER A 60 15.43 -10.85 3.01
C SER A 60 16.88 -10.89 2.52
N ALA A 61 17.11 -10.73 1.21
CA ALA A 61 18.44 -10.73 0.64
C ALA A 61 19.22 -9.42 0.84
N ASN A 62 18.52 -8.27 0.95
CA ASN A 62 19.14 -6.94 0.95
C ASN A 62 19.13 -6.25 2.33
N LEU A 63 18.30 -6.71 3.26
CA LEU A 63 18.36 -6.28 4.66
C LEU A 63 19.40 -7.13 5.39
N LYS A 64 20.63 -6.62 5.45
CA LYS A 64 21.64 -7.01 6.43
C LYS A 64 21.71 -5.95 7.53
#